data_AF-A0A087HNS4-F1
#
_entry.id   AF-A0A087HNS4-F1
#
_cell.length_a   1.000
_cell.length_b   1.000
_cell.length_c   1.000
_cell.angle_alpha   90.00
_cell.angle_beta   90.00
_cell.angle_gamma   90.00
#
_symmetry.space_group_name_H-M   'P 1'
#
loop_
_entity.id
_entity.type
_entity.pdbx_description
1 polymer ?
#
loop_
_entity_poly.entity_id
_entity_poly.type
_entity_poly.pdbx_seq_one_letter_code
_entity_poly.pdbx_strand_id
1 'polypeptide(L)'
;MATKISISCVCFLGALLLLCLPQPSIGVPSEELERAITVLRLRGRALFANAIITSDLLFDLLSVESLTLFGPTDSMLFDLDMTHSLSYYVSTLRLHSVPVRLPLSDLRSLPNDSSLPTLLPSHRLLLTKPASSNETIYLDGVQLLLPGLFYGRNLAVHGLAALLPLTFRPPPPHLPVALPPVVESLEETPWFVGSRFSPAPEPYFSFVGHTPAESPRIEQVSPSPWGEEMIVDDEGGPLDLRSNGL
;
A
#
# COMPACT_ATOMS: atom_id res chain seq x y z
N MET A 1 51.19 -38.01 -4.01
CA MET A 1 50.45 -37.28 -5.07
C MET A 1 48.94 -37.50 -5.02
N ALA A 2 48.45 -38.70 -4.70
CA ALA A 2 47.01 -39.03 -4.71
C ALA A 2 46.12 -38.22 -3.73
N THR A 3 46.62 -37.84 -2.55
CA THR A 3 45.84 -37.10 -1.54
C THR A 3 45.49 -35.66 -1.93
N LYS A 4 46.31 -35.00 -2.76
CA LYS A 4 46.07 -33.62 -3.21
C LYS A 4 44.93 -33.51 -4.22
N ILE A 5 44.73 -34.54 -5.03
CA ILE A 5 43.69 -34.59 -6.07
C ILE A 5 42.30 -34.76 -5.44
N SER A 6 42.22 -35.57 -4.38
CA SER A 6 40.97 -35.79 -3.62
C SER A 6 40.48 -34.49 -2.96
N ILE A 7 41.37 -33.73 -2.31
CA ILE A 7 41.02 -32.45 -1.67
C ILE A 7 40.57 -31.43 -2.71
N SER A 8 41.25 -31.33 -3.84
CA SER A 8 40.87 -30.43 -4.94
C SER A 8 39.48 -30.76 -5.49
N CYS A 9 39.15 -32.04 -5.64
CA CYS A 9 37.86 -32.50 -6.15
C CYS A 9 36.73 -32.19 -5.17
N VAL A 10 36.95 -32.43 -3.86
CA VAL A 10 35.97 -32.12 -2.80
C VAL A 10 35.72 -30.61 -2.71
N CYS A 11 36.76 -29.78 -2.83
CA CYS A 11 36.60 -28.33 -2.88
C CYS A 11 35.83 -27.86 -4.11
N PHE A 12 36.08 -28.46 -5.28
CA PHE A 12 35.37 -28.12 -6.52
C PHE A 12 33.89 -28.51 -6.46
N LEU A 13 33.59 -29.70 -5.95
CA LEU A 13 32.22 -30.18 -5.74
C LEU A 13 31.49 -29.33 -4.70
N GLY A 14 32.18 -28.93 -3.62
CA GLY A 14 31.62 -28.01 -2.62
C GLY A 14 31.33 -26.62 -3.17
N ALA A 15 32.23 -26.05 -4.00
CA ALA A 15 32.00 -24.77 -4.66
C ALA A 15 30.86 -24.84 -5.68
N LEU A 16 30.77 -25.94 -6.45
CA LEU A 16 29.68 -26.18 -7.38
C LEU A 16 28.34 -26.34 -6.65
N LEU A 17 28.32 -27.06 -5.53
CA LEU A 17 27.14 -27.20 -4.67
C LEU A 17 26.71 -25.84 -4.09
N LEU A 18 27.66 -25.00 -3.66
CA LEU A 18 27.38 -23.64 -3.18
C LEU A 18 26.83 -22.71 -4.28
N LEU A 19 27.25 -22.89 -5.54
CA LEU A 19 26.73 -22.17 -6.70
C LEU A 19 25.36 -22.68 -7.15
N CYS A 20 25.01 -23.94 -6.84
CA CYS A 20 23.72 -24.55 -7.14
C CYS A 20 22.68 -24.38 -6.03
N LEU A 21 23.08 -23.96 -4.82
CA LEU A 21 22.13 -23.56 -3.79
C LEU A 21 21.38 -22.30 -4.28
N PRO A 22 20.04 -22.26 -4.18
CA PRO A 22 19.31 -21.02 -4.43
C PRO A 22 19.89 -19.96 -3.48
N GLN A 23 20.53 -18.95 -4.06
CA GLN A 23 20.98 -17.81 -3.28
C GLN A 23 19.76 -17.26 -2.57
N PRO A 24 19.85 -16.85 -1.29
CA PRO A 24 18.76 -16.10 -0.69
C PRO A 24 18.49 -14.93 -1.63
N SER A 25 17.33 -14.90 -2.26
CA SER A 25 16.97 -13.74 -3.05
C SER A 25 16.75 -12.63 -2.03
N ILE A 26 17.78 -11.81 -1.89
CA ILE A 26 17.75 -10.68 -0.99
C ILE A 26 16.69 -9.77 -1.62
N GLY A 27 15.52 -9.73 -0.98
CA GLY A 27 14.45 -8.78 -1.31
C GLY A 27 14.99 -7.36 -1.37
N VAL A 28 14.19 -6.41 -1.83
CA VAL A 28 14.63 -5.00 -1.98
C VAL A 28 15.42 -4.56 -0.73
N PRO A 29 16.71 -4.20 -0.87
CA PRO A 29 17.55 -3.91 0.30
C PRO A 29 16.99 -2.69 1.04
N SER A 30 16.90 -2.77 2.37
CA SER A 30 16.27 -1.73 3.21
C SER A 30 16.86 -0.33 2.95
N GLU A 31 18.18 -0.23 2.81
CA GLU A 31 18.86 1.04 2.49
C GLU A 31 18.46 1.63 1.12
N GLU A 32 18.10 0.79 0.15
CA GLU A 32 17.59 1.24 -1.14
C GLU A 32 16.16 1.77 -1.01
N LEU A 33 15.32 1.09 -0.23
CA LEU A 33 13.97 1.56 0.07
C LEU A 33 14.00 2.90 0.83
N GLU A 34 14.82 3.05 1.86
CA GLU A 34 14.94 4.30 2.63
C GLU A 34 15.34 5.51 1.76
N ARG A 35 16.25 5.30 0.79
CA ARG A 35 16.62 6.33 -0.18
C ARG A 35 15.45 6.69 -1.09
N ALA A 36 14.68 5.71 -1.55
CA ALA A 36 13.48 5.95 -2.34
C ALA A 36 12.39 6.69 -1.54
N ILE A 37 12.16 6.33 -0.27
CA ILE A 37 11.25 7.00 0.65
C ILE A 37 11.66 8.47 0.83
N THR A 38 12.95 8.73 1.02
CA THR A 38 13.50 10.09 1.10
C THR A 38 13.21 10.89 -0.17
N VAL A 39 13.44 10.30 -1.35
CA VAL A 39 13.14 10.95 -2.63
C VAL A 39 11.65 11.25 -2.81
N LEU A 40 10.76 10.31 -2.43
CA LEU A 40 9.31 10.53 -2.50
C LEU A 40 8.89 11.75 -1.65
N ARG A 41 9.40 11.84 -0.41
CA ARG A 41 9.17 13.00 0.47
C ARG A 41 9.63 14.31 -0.15
N LEU A 42 10.83 14.33 -0.75
CA LEU A 42 11.40 15.53 -1.38
C LEU A 42 10.69 15.94 -2.69
N ARG A 43 9.86 15.07 -3.27
CA ARG A 43 9.24 15.28 -4.59
C ARG A 43 7.70 15.38 -4.52
N GLY A 44 7.17 15.83 -3.38
CA GLY A 44 5.75 16.11 -3.18
C GLY A 44 4.88 14.84 -3.11
N ARG A 45 5.45 13.76 -2.58
CA ARG A 45 4.81 12.45 -2.38
C ARG A 45 5.06 11.95 -0.96
N ALA A 46 5.04 12.87 0.00
CA ALA A 46 5.37 12.59 1.39
C ALA A 46 4.30 11.70 2.04
N LEU A 47 3.02 11.84 1.67
CA LEU A 47 1.96 10.99 2.19
C LEU A 47 2.11 9.56 1.70
N PHE A 48 2.48 9.36 0.42
CA PHE A 48 2.75 8.01 -0.08
C PHE A 48 3.94 7.35 0.62
N ALA A 49 5.02 8.12 0.82
CA ALA A 49 6.19 7.66 1.54
C ALA A 49 5.86 7.26 2.99
N ASN A 50 5.09 8.09 3.69
CA ASN A 50 4.68 7.80 5.06
C ASN A 50 3.73 6.61 5.11
N ALA A 51 2.76 6.53 4.20
CA ALA A 51 1.82 5.42 4.11
C ALA A 51 2.52 4.07 3.90
N ILE A 52 3.60 4.02 3.10
CA ILE A 52 4.44 2.83 2.98
C ILE A 52 5.04 2.46 4.34
N ILE A 53 5.69 3.40 5.03
CA ILE A 53 6.39 3.14 6.29
C ILE A 53 5.43 2.77 7.44
N THR A 54 4.21 3.31 7.45
CA THR A 54 3.26 3.14 8.57
C THR A 54 2.22 2.06 8.35
N SER A 55 2.22 1.35 7.22
CA SER A 55 1.24 0.31 6.91
C SER A 55 1.91 -1.04 6.62
N ASP A 56 1.09 -2.09 6.58
CA ASP A 56 1.56 -3.44 6.24
C ASP A 56 2.16 -3.56 4.84
N LEU A 57 1.96 -2.55 3.98
CA LEU A 57 2.61 -2.48 2.67
C LEU A 57 4.12 -2.59 2.78
N LEU A 58 4.77 -2.04 3.82
CA LEU A 58 6.22 -2.14 4.01
C LEU A 58 6.71 -3.58 3.94
N PHE A 59 6.02 -4.50 4.63
CA PHE A 59 6.40 -5.91 4.65
C PHE A 59 6.19 -6.57 3.29
N ASP A 60 5.10 -6.22 2.59
CA ASP A 60 4.87 -6.69 1.22
C ASP A 60 6.00 -6.22 0.28
N LEU A 61 6.46 -4.96 0.38
CA LEU A 61 7.54 -4.42 -0.44
C LEU A 61 8.89 -5.09 -0.17
N LEU A 62 9.18 -5.42 1.09
CA LEU A 62 10.42 -6.08 1.49
C LEU A 62 10.43 -7.58 1.16
N SER A 63 9.26 -8.16 0.92
CA SER A 63 9.11 -9.59 0.56
C SER A 63 9.47 -9.90 -0.90
N VAL A 64 9.51 -8.89 -1.77
CA VAL A 64 9.75 -9.07 -3.21
C VAL A 64 11.20 -8.76 -3.62
N GLU A 65 11.68 -9.46 -4.65
CA GLU A 65 13.05 -9.33 -5.17
C GLU A 65 13.29 -8.03 -5.94
N SER A 66 12.23 -7.51 -6.58
CA SER A 66 12.30 -6.29 -7.37
C SER A 66 10.93 -5.61 -7.42
N LEU A 67 10.92 -4.30 -7.54
CA LEU A 67 9.72 -3.50 -7.33
C LEU A 67 9.74 -2.22 -8.18
N THR A 68 8.56 -1.82 -8.64
CA THR A 68 8.29 -0.47 -9.13
C THR A 68 7.19 0.16 -8.30
N LEU A 69 7.47 1.34 -7.75
CA LEU A 69 6.50 2.15 -7.02
C LEU A 69 5.98 3.27 -7.90
N PHE A 70 4.66 3.40 -7.96
CA PHE A 70 3.96 4.46 -8.66
C PHE A 70 3.33 5.41 -7.64
N GLY A 71 4.03 6.48 -7.27
CA GLY A 71 3.56 7.39 -6.24
C GLY A 71 2.50 8.37 -6.74
N PRO A 72 1.26 8.34 -6.23
CA PRO A 72 0.25 9.38 -6.52
C PRO A 72 0.65 10.72 -5.87
N THR A 73 -0.09 11.79 -6.17
CA THR A 73 0.11 13.07 -5.49
C THR A 73 -0.42 13.02 -4.05
N ASP A 74 0.14 13.85 -3.18
CA ASP A 74 -0.29 13.94 -1.78
C ASP A 74 -1.77 14.34 -1.66
N SER A 75 -2.29 15.22 -2.52
CA SER A 75 -3.71 15.60 -2.53
C SER A 75 -4.63 14.39 -2.71
N MET A 76 -4.30 13.49 -3.64
CA MET A 76 -5.13 12.32 -3.94
C MET A 76 -5.10 11.29 -2.81
N LEU A 77 -3.97 11.13 -2.12
CA LEU A 77 -3.90 10.26 -0.94
C LEU A 77 -4.60 10.85 0.28
N PHE A 78 -4.54 12.17 0.45
CA PHE A 78 -5.29 12.85 1.50
C PHE A 78 -6.79 12.65 1.31
N ASP A 79 -7.31 12.86 0.10
CA ASP A 79 -8.73 12.64 -0.20
C ASP A 79 -9.14 11.18 0.02
N LEU A 80 -8.29 10.22 -0.36
CA LEU A 80 -8.53 8.80 -0.12
C LEU A 80 -8.66 8.48 1.37
N ASP A 81 -7.75 8.99 2.20
CA ASP A 81 -7.73 8.77 3.66
C ASP A 81 -8.98 9.35 4.35
N MET A 82 -9.49 10.48 3.85
CA MET A 82 -10.67 11.13 4.43
C MET A 82 -12.01 10.50 4.02
N THR A 83 -12.03 9.75 2.90
CA THR A 83 -13.30 9.31 2.28
C THR A 83 -13.52 7.80 2.31
N HIS A 84 -12.49 6.99 2.58
CA HIS A 84 -12.55 5.54 2.50
C HIS A 84 -12.07 4.84 3.78
N SER A 85 -12.40 3.55 3.91
CA SER A 85 -11.93 2.73 5.03
C SER A 85 -10.43 2.44 4.93
N LEU A 86 -9.81 2.12 6.07
CA LEU A 86 -8.41 1.69 6.12
C LEU A 86 -8.12 0.48 5.22
N SER A 87 -9.05 -0.48 5.14
CA SER A 87 -8.91 -1.65 4.26
C SER A 87 -8.84 -1.27 2.78
N TYR A 88 -9.66 -0.31 2.34
CA TYR A 88 -9.66 0.21 0.98
C TYR A 88 -8.39 1.03 0.73
N TYR A 89 -7.97 1.84 1.70
CA TYR A 89 -6.74 2.61 1.65
C TYR A 89 -5.52 1.71 1.40
N VAL A 90 -5.29 0.70 2.25
CA VAL A 90 -4.14 -0.22 2.12
C VAL A 90 -4.21 -1.03 0.82
N SER A 91 -5.41 -1.47 0.41
CA SER A 91 -5.60 -2.16 -0.87
C SER A 91 -5.21 -1.28 -2.05
N THR A 92 -5.56 0.00 -1.99
CA THR A 92 -5.17 0.99 -2.99
C THR A 92 -3.66 1.20 -3.00
N LEU A 93 -2.99 1.28 -1.86
CA LEU A 93 -1.53 1.42 -1.81
C LEU A 93 -0.82 0.21 -2.48
N ARG A 94 -1.33 -1.00 -2.28
CA ARG A 94 -0.83 -2.22 -2.94
C ARG A 94 -0.99 -2.18 -4.46
N LEU A 95 -2.04 -1.55 -4.98
CA LEU A 95 -2.23 -1.34 -6.42
C LEU A 95 -1.13 -0.46 -7.05
N HIS A 96 -0.55 0.45 -6.27
CA HIS A 96 0.53 1.36 -6.70
C HIS A 96 1.93 0.71 -6.66
N SER A 97 1.99 -0.61 -6.47
CA SER A 97 3.23 -1.37 -6.31
C SER A 97 3.25 -2.55 -7.28
N VAL A 98 4.24 -2.61 -8.16
CA VAL A 98 4.42 -3.68 -9.17
C VAL A 98 5.64 -4.52 -8.80
N PRO A 99 5.52 -5.84 -8.58
CA PRO A 99 6.61 -6.72 -8.13
C PRO A 99 7.63 -7.06 -9.24
N VAL A 100 7.93 -6.10 -10.10
CA VAL A 100 8.94 -6.14 -11.15
C VAL A 100 9.55 -4.75 -11.22
N ARG A 101 10.88 -4.64 -11.27
CA ARG A 101 11.56 -3.36 -11.49
C ARG A 101 11.46 -2.95 -12.95
N LEU A 102 10.82 -1.81 -13.20
CA LEU A 102 10.52 -1.26 -14.52
C LEU A 102 10.99 0.20 -14.57
N PRO A 103 12.27 0.47 -14.92
CA PRO A 103 12.71 1.83 -15.24
C PRO A 103 11.96 2.37 -16.47
N LEU A 104 12.11 3.67 -16.74
CA LEU A 104 11.36 4.32 -17.82
C LEU A 104 11.65 3.70 -19.19
N SER A 105 12.89 3.27 -19.44
CA SER A 105 13.29 2.54 -20.64
C SER A 105 12.43 1.29 -20.85
N ASP A 106 12.19 0.55 -19.78
CA ASP A 106 11.55 -0.76 -19.83
C ASP A 106 10.05 -0.57 -20.01
N LEU A 107 9.45 0.39 -19.30
CA LEU A 107 8.06 0.82 -19.54
C LEU A 107 7.84 1.27 -20.98
N ARG A 108 8.80 1.99 -21.58
CA ARG A 108 8.76 2.42 -22.99
C ARG A 108 8.93 1.25 -23.96
N SER A 109 9.67 0.21 -23.58
CA SER A 109 9.87 -0.99 -24.42
C SER A 109 8.65 -1.93 -24.45
N LEU A 110 7.81 -1.89 -23.42
CA LEU A 110 6.63 -2.75 -23.34
C LEU A 110 5.64 -2.48 -24.49
N PRO A 111 4.97 -3.50 -25.06
CA PRO A 111 3.90 -3.29 -26.02
C PRO A 111 2.77 -2.41 -25.46
N ASN A 112 2.01 -1.75 -26.34
CA ASN A 112 0.76 -1.14 -25.92
C ASN A 112 -0.19 -2.21 -25.37
N ASP A 113 -1.06 -1.83 -24.44
CA ASP A 113 -2.02 -2.72 -23.77
C ASP A 113 -1.35 -3.84 -22.94
N SER A 114 -0.10 -3.61 -22.51
CA SER A 114 0.60 -4.53 -21.62
C SER A 114 -0.06 -4.58 -20.24
N SER A 115 -0.21 -5.78 -19.70
CA SER A 115 -0.79 -5.99 -18.37
C SER A 115 0.29 -6.22 -17.32
N LEU A 116 0.38 -5.33 -16.33
CA LEU A 116 1.38 -5.38 -15.25
C LEU A 116 0.78 -5.99 -13.98
N PRO A 117 1.44 -6.94 -13.31
CA PRO A 117 0.99 -7.44 -12.02
C PRO A 117 1.11 -6.35 -10.95
N THR A 118 0.33 -6.42 -9.87
CA THR A 118 0.48 -5.56 -8.69
C THR A 118 0.61 -6.38 -7.42
N LEU A 119 0.95 -5.73 -6.29
CA LEU A 119 0.91 -6.35 -4.97
C LEU A 119 -0.52 -6.49 -4.43
N LEU A 120 -1.52 -5.92 -5.10
CA LEU A 120 -2.91 -6.21 -4.81
C LEU A 120 -3.33 -7.48 -5.58
N PRO A 121 -3.69 -8.58 -4.89
CA PRO A 121 -4.04 -9.83 -5.56
C PRO A 121 -5.16 -9.63 -6.58
N SER A 122 -5.04 -10.35 -7.70
CA SER A 122 -6.02 -10.34 -8.80
C SER A 122 -6.23 -8.98 -9.50
N HIS A 123 -5.44 -7.97 -9.17
CA HIS A 123 -5.46 -6.67 -9.86
C HIS A 123 -4.19 -6.47 -10.67
N ARG A 124 -4.38 -6.08 -11.93
CA ARG A 124 -3.32 -5.84 -12.90
C ARG A 124 -3.54 -4.50 -13.55
N LEU A 125 -2.47 -3.73 -13.71
CA LEU A 125 -2.53 -2.43 -14.38
C LEU A 125 -2.47 -2.62 -15.89
N LEU A 126 -3.30 -1.89 -16.62
CA LEU A 126 -3.18 -1.76 -18.07
C LEU A 126 -2.26 -0.59 -18.41
N LEU A 127 -1.14 -0.89 -19.06
CA LEU A 127 -0.27 0.12 -19.63
C LEU A 127 -0.75 0.51 -21.02
N THR A 128 -1.00 1.80 -21.23
CA THR A 128 -1.36 2.36 -22.53
C THR A 128 -0.45 3.52 -22.94
N LYS A 129 -0.28 3.66 -24.26
CA LYS A 129 0.53 4.69 -24.94
C LYS A 129 -0.33 5.27 -26.06
N PRO A 130 -0.67 6.57 -26.01
CA PRO A 130 -1.46 7.18 -27.06
C PRO A 130 -0.67 7.21 -28.37
N ALA A 131 -1.35 6.92 -29.48
CA ALA A 131 -0.74 6.92 -30.82
C ALA A 131 -0.12 8.28 -31.20
N SER A 132 -0.59 9.37 -30.59
CA SER A 132 -0.08 10.72 -30.80
C SER A 132 1.26 10.99 -30.12
N SER A 133 1.64 10.22 -29.08
CA SER A 133 2.92 10.38 -28.40
C SER A 133 3.36 9.09 -27.72
N ASN A 134 4.39 8.43 -28.29
CA ASN A 134 5.01 7.26 -27.67
C ASN A 134 5.81 7.59 -26.40
N GLU A 135 5.92 8.87 -26.06
CA GLU A 135 6.64 9.36 -24.88
C GLU A 135 5.77 9.36 -23.62
N THR A 136 4.45 9.51 -23.77
CA THR A 136 3.53 9.51 -22.62
C THR A 136 3.05 8.09 -22.32
N ILE A 137 3.02 7.76 -21.03
CA ILE A 137 2.61 6.44 -20.53
C ILE A 137 1.46 6.65 -19.57
N TYR A 138 0.45 5.80 -19.68
CA TYR A 138 -0.70 5.76 -18.78
C TYR A 138 -0.80 4.37 -18.14
N LEU A 139 -1.20 4.33 -16.88
CA LEU A 139 -1.52 3.12 -16.13
C LEU A 139 -2.96 3.21 -15.68
N ASP A 140 -3.83 2.32 -16.19
CA ASP A 140 -5.28 2.36 -15.99
C ASP A 140 -5.88 3.76 -16.24
N GLY A 141 -5.39 4.43 -17.28
CA GLY A 141 -5.83 5.79 -17.65
C GLY A 141 -5.19 6.92 -16.84
N VAL A 142 -4.35 6.63 -15.85
CA VAL A 142 -3.63 7.63 -15.06
C VAL A 142 -2.26 7.90 -15.67
N GLN A 143 -1.96 9.17 -15.95
CA GLN A 143 -0.69 9.56 -16.56
C GLN A 143 0.51 9.37 -15.61
N LEU A 144 1.61 8.86 -16.16
CA LEU A 144 2.93 8.85 -15.54
C LEU A 144 3.54 10.26 -15.60
N LEU A 145 3.20 11.10 -14.62
CA LEU A 145 3.55 12.52 -14.58
C LEU A 145 5.03 12.80 -14.34
N LEU A 146 5.66 12.05 -13.44
CA LEU A 146 7.06 12.26 -13.04
C LEU A 146 7.84 10.94 -13.15
N PRO A 147 8.29 10.55 -14.35
CA PRO A 147 9.02 9.31 -14.51
C PRO A 147 10.42 9.41 -13.87
N GLY A 148 10.89 8.31 -13.27
CA GLY A 148 12.28 8.20 -12.80
C GLY A 148 12.61 9.08 -11.60
N LEU A 149 11.72 9.13 -10.61
CA LEU A 149 12.01 9.78 -9.34
C LEU A 149 13.24 9.14 -8.68
N PHE A 150 13.33 7.80 -8.71
CA PHE A 150 14.45 7.05 -8.15
C PHE A 150 14.72 5.78 -8.96
N TYR A 151 16.00 5.46 -9.14
CA TYR A 151 16.45 4.18 -9.69
C TYR A 151 17.54 3.60 -8.80
N GLY A 152 17.26 2.46 -8.19
CA GLY A 152 18.24 1.62 -7.56
C GLY A 152 18.44 0.32 -8.34
N ARG A 153 19.04 -0.68 -7.70
CA ARG A 153 19.32 -1.99 -8.32
C ARG A 153 18.06 -2.83 -8.44
N ASN A 154 17.24 -2.83 -7.40
CA ASN A 154 16.03 -3.67 -7.27
C ASN A 154 14.74 -2.84 -7.29
N LEU A 155 14.83 -1.51 -7.14
CA LEU A 155 13.71 -0.59 -7.05
C LEU A 155 13.74 0.48 -8.14
N ALA A 156 12.57 0.75 -8.74
CA ALA A 156 12.30 1.92 -9.55
C ALA A 156 11.12 2.70 -8.95
N VAL A 157 11.15 4.03 -9.03
CA VAL A 157 10.07 4.89 -8.55
C VAL A 157 9.69 5.88 -9.62
N HIS A 158 8.38 5.98 -9.87
CA HIS A 158 7.78 6.94 -10.77
C HIS A 158 6.63 7.64 -10.06
N GLY A 159 6.31 8.85 -10.51
CA GLY A 159 5.20 9.63 -10.02
C GLY A 159 4.02 9.60 -10.97
N LEU A 160 2.83 9.36 -10.43
CA LEU A 160 1.56 9.48 -11.14
C LEU A 160 0.93 10.86 -10.96
N ALA A 161 0.05 11.22 -11.89
CA ALA A 161 -0.78 12.42 -11.82
C ALA A 161 -1.97 12.26 -10.85
N ALA A 162 -2.48 11.04 -10.68
CA ALA A 162 -3.64 10.75 -9.86
C ALA A 162 -3.53 9.39 -9.15
N LEU A 163 -4.57 9.02 -8.43
CA LEU A 163 -4.72 7.71 -7.78
C LEU A 163 -5.13 6.65 -8.81
N LEU A 164 -4.52 5.46 -8.77
CA LEU A 164 -4.98 4.32 -9.56
C LEU A 164 -6.35 3.84 -9.07
N PRO A 165 -7.34 3.67 -9.97
CA PRO A 165 -8.67 3.28 -9.57
C PRO A 165 -8.72 1.78 -9.24
N LEU A 166 -9.36 1.43 -8.12
CA LEU A 166 -9.71 0.03 -7.82
C LEU A 166 -10.92 -0.40 -8.66
N THR A 167 -10.75 -0.47 -9.97
CA THR A 167 -11.75 -1.08 -10.85
C THR A 167 -11.53 -2.58 -10.87
N PHE A 168 -12.51 -3.33 -10.40
CA PHE A 168 -12.55 -4.78 -10.63
C PHE A 168 -12.62 -5.00 -12.14
N ARG A 169 -11.51 -5.43 -12.75
CA ARG A 169 -11.54 -5.91 -14.13
C ARG A 169 -11.92 -7.38 -14.08
N PRO A 170 -13.12 -7.77 -14.55
CA PRO A 170 -13.45 -9.18 -14.62
C PRO A 170 -12.38 -9.88 -15.47
N PRO A 171 -11.97 -11.12 -15.10
CA PRO A 171 -11.11 -11.91 -15.96
C PRO A 171 -11.75 -11.97 -17.36
N PRO A 172 -10.94 -11.98 -18.44
CA PRO A 172 -11.49 -12.13 -19.78
C PRO A 172 -12.42 -13.36 -19.77
N PRO A 173 -13.61 -13.27 -20.38
CA PRO A 173 -14.57 -14.37 -20.33
C PRO A 173 -13.87 -15.64 -20.82
N HIS A 174 -13.66 -16.57 -19.89
CA HIS A 174 -13.25 -17.91 -20.23
C HIS A 174 -14.35 -18.46 -21.14
N LEU A 175 -13.96 -18.94 -22.33
CA LEU A 175 -14.88 -19.59 -23.27
C LEU A 175 -15.76 -20.57 -22.49
N PRO A 176 -17.09 -20.59 -22.72
CA PRO A 176 -18.00 -21.38 -21.92
C PRO A 176 -17.61 -22.86 -22.02
N VAL A 177 -16.98 -23.38 -20.96
CA VAL A 177 -16.85 -24.81 -20.75
C VAL A 177 -18.26 -25.26 -20.42
N ALA A 178 -18.91 -25.92 -21.38
CA ALA A 178 -20.22 -26.52 -21.17
C ALA A 178 -20.11 -27.49 -19.99
N LEU A 179 -20.73 -27.14 -18.86
CA LEU A 179 -20.87 -28.06 -17.74
C LEU A 179 -21.85 -29.17 -18.16
N PRO A 180 -21.56 -30.45 -17.88
CA PRO A 180 -22.50 -31.52 -18.14
C PRO A 180 -23.76 -31.35 -17.26
N PRO A 181 -24.93 -31.83 -17.71
CA PRO A 181 -26.19 -31.62 -17.02
C PRO A 181 -26.17 -32.26 -15.63
N VAL A 182 -26.55 -31.47 -14.62
CA VAL A 182 -26.81 -31.94 -13.25
C VAL A 182 -28.04 -32.85 -13.29
N VAL A 183 -27.86 -34.11 -12.90
CA VAL A 183 -28.97 -35.04 -12.63
C VAL A 183 -29.42 -34.79 -11.20
N GLU A 184 -30.63 -34.24 -11.02
CA GLU A 184 -31.31 -34.21 -9.72
C GLU A 184 -31.82 -35.61 -9.39
N SER A 185 -31.09 -36.35 -8.56
CA SER A 185 -31.60 -37.53 -7.87
C SER A 185 -31.95 -37.15 -6.43
N LEU A 186 -33.25 -37.00 -6.17
CA LEU A 186 -33.83 -36.87 -4.85
C LEU A 186 -33.89 -38.27 -4.20
N GLU A 187 -33.02 -38.55 -3.23
CA GLU A 187 -33.24 -39.67 -2.31
C GLU A 187 -33.10 -39.19 -0.86
N GLU A 188 -34.23 -39.25 -0.15
CA GLU A 188 -34.31 -39.11 1.29
C GLU A 188 -33.66 -40.32 1.98
N THR A 189 -32.80 -40.08 2.98
CA THR A 189 -32.50 -41.12 3.99
C THR A 189 -32.55 -40.53 5.40
N PRO A 190 -33.38 -41.08 6.29
CA PRO A 190 -33.58 -40.58 7.65
C PRO A 190 -32.97 -41.49 8.71
N TRP A 191 -32.00 -41.05 9.54
CA TRP A 191 -31.88 -41.50 10.95
C TRP A 191 -30.71 -40.87 11.79
N PHE A 192 -31.00 -40.75 13.11
CA PHE A 192 -30.18 -40.49 14.33
C PHE A 192 -29.39 -39.17 14.46
N VAL A 193 -29.76 -38.21 15.34
CA VAL A 193 -29.85 -38.18 16.83
C VAL A 193 -28.48 -38.25 17.53
N GLY A 194 -28.08 -37.12 18.14
CA GLY A 194 -26.94 -37.03 19.07
C GLY A 194 -26.55 -35.58 19.40
N SER A 195 -27.17 -35.01 20.43
CA SER A 195 -27.07 -33.61 20.89
C SER A 195 -25.69 -33.16 21.43
N ARG A 196 -25.34 -31.87 21.26
CA ARG A 196 -24.92 -30.93 22.34
C ARG A 196 -24.70 -29.47 21.84
N PHE A 197 -25.69 -28.63 22.13
CA PHE A 197 -25.76 -27.16 22.28
C PHE A 197 -24.65 -26.20 21.78
N SER A 198 -25.04 -25.25 20.91
CA SER A 198 -25.44 -23.88 21.34
C SER A 198 -26.41 -23.26 20.31
N PRO A 199 -27.55 -22.66 20.72
CA PRO A 199 -28.42 -21.93 19.79
C PRO A 199 -27.79 -20.58 19.43
N ALA A 200 -28.01 -20.14 18.18
CA ALA A 200 -27.68 -18.80 17.73
C ALA A 200 -28.43 -17.75 18.58
N PRO A 201 -27.82 -16.59 18.89
CA PRO A 201 -28.54 -15.55 19.60
C PRO A 201 -29.68 -15.00 18.73
N GLU A 202 -30.89 -15.00 19.32
CA GLU A 202 -32.11 -14.39 18.76
C GLU A 202 -31.89 -12.91 18.40
N PRO A 203 -32.56 -12.39 17.35
CA PRO A 203 -32.55 -10.98 17.03
C PRO A 203 -33.27 -10.20 18.13
N TYR A 204 -32.54 -9.33 18.83
CA TYR A 204 -33.10 -8.45 19.85
C TYR A 204 -33.97 -7.38 19.17
N PHE A 205 -35.25 -7.69 18.96
CA PHE A 205 -36.29 -6.70 18.70
C PHE A 205 -36.70 -6.05 20.03
N SER A 206 -36.15 -4.87 20.34
CA SER A 206 -36.81 -3.86 21.19
C SER A 206 -35.98 -2.59 21.33
N PHE A 207 -36.21 -1.61 20.44
CA PHE A 207 -36.39 -0.22 20.88
C PHE A 207 -37.25 0.51 19.87
N VAL A 208 -38.57 0.35 20.01
CA VAL A 208 -39.52 1.30 19.40
C VAL A 208 -39.60 2.49 20.34
N GLY A 209 -39.34 3.66 19.79
CA GLY A 209 -39.63 4.95 20.40
C GLY A 209 -38.36 5.74 20.69
N HIS A 210 -37.94 6.56 19.73
CA HIS A 210 -37.83 8.02 19.89
C HIS A 210 -37.56 8.62 18.50
N THR A 211 -38.54 9.37 18.00
CA THR A 211 -38.43 10.23 16.83
C THR A 211 -37.34 11.30 17.06
N PRO A 212 -36.48 11.59 16.08
CA PRO A 212 -35.46 12.64 16.21
C PRO A 212 -36.11 14.01 15.99
N ALA A 213 -36.74 14.54 17.03
CA ALA A 213 -37.25 15.91 17.04
C ALA A 213 -37.33 16.46 18.46
N GLU A 214 -36.19 16.59 19.15
CA GLU A 214 -36.09 17.50 20.29
C GLU A 214 -34.66 18.03 20.43
N SER A 215 -34.50 19.36 20.33
CA SER A 215 -33.23 20.06 20.57
C SER A 215 -32.83 19.92 22.04
N PRO A 216 -31.54 19.74 22.37
CA PRO A 216 -31.12 19.70 23.77
C PRO A 216 -31.36 21.06 24.43
N ARG A 217 -32.04 21.04 25.58
CA ARG A 217 -32.15 22.21 26.47
C ARG A 217 -30.76 22.51 27.03
N ILE A 218 -30.33 23.77 26.89
CA ILE A 218 -29.12 24.29 27.53
C ILE A 218 -29.37 24.28 29.04
N GLU A 219 -28.72 23.35 29.73
CA GLU A 219 -28.66 23.36 31.19
C GLU A 219 -27.62 24.41 31.60
N GLN A 220 -28.06 25.44 32.32
CA GLN A 220 -27.16 26.45 32.86
C GLN A 220 -26.26 25.81 33.92
N VAL A 221 -24.97 25.69 33.60
CA VAL A 221 -23.93 25.35 34.56
C VAL A 221 -23.70 26.55 35.48
N SER A 222 -23.97 26.37 36.78
CA SER A 222 -23.58 27.30 37.84
C SER A 222 -22.05 27.44 37.90
N PRO A 223 -21.49 28.66 38.07
CA PRO A 223 -20.05 28.83 38.21
C PRO A 223 -19.56 28.28 39.55
N SER A 224 -18.48 27.50 39.52
CA SER A 224 -17.81 26.99 40.72
C SER A 224 -17.13 28.12 41.52
N PRO A 225 -17.10 28.06 42.86
CA PRO A 225 -16.59 29.13 43.70
C PRO A 225 -15.17 28.84 44.18
N TRP A 226 -14.16 29.03 43.33
CA TRP A 226 -12.76 29.08 43.80
C TRP A 226 -11.97 30.13 43.03
N GLY A 227 -11.83 31.28 43.69
CA GLY A 227 -10.68 32.20 43.70
C GLY A 227 -9.90 32.41 42.41
N GLU A 228 -10.14 33.57 41.81
CA GLU A 228 -9.10 34.37 41.17
C GLU A 228 -7.93 34.56 42.14
N GLU A 229 -6.69 34.35 41.67
CA GLU A 229 -5.45 35.09 42.02
C GLU A 229 -4.19 34.23 41.80
N MET A 230 -3.54 34.44 40.65
CA MET A 230 -2.08 34.71 40.59
C MET A 230 -1.71 34.99 39.13
N ILE A 231 -1.79 36.27 38.79
CA ILE A 231 -1.04 36.86 37.69
C ILE A 231 0.42 36.84 38.14
N VAL A 232 1.27 36.10 37.43
CA VAL A 232 2.72 36.19 37.61
C VAL A 232 3.18 37.38 36.78
N ASP A 233 3.44 38.49 37.46
CA ASP A 233 4.14 39.64 36.90
C ASP A 233 5.57 39.24 36.54
N ASP A 234 5.88 39.12 35.24
CA ASP A 234 7.28 39.09 34.76
C ASP A 234 7.62 40.49 34.23
N GLU A 235 8.08 41.33 35.15
CA GLU A 235 8.53 42.70 34.88
C GLU A 235 9.95 42.69 34.27
N GLY A 236 10.04 42.42 32.96
CA GLY A 236 11.27 42.59 32.17
C GLY A 236 11.48 44.04 31.74
N GLY A 237 12.18 44.83 32.56
CA GLY A 237 12.44 46.25 32.35
C GLY A 237 13.23 46.64 31.07
N PRO A 238 13.17 47.92 30.67
CA PRO A 238 13.72 48.40 29.40
C PRO A 238 15.24 48.56 29.39
N LEU A 239 15.82 48.29 28.22
CA LEU A 239 17.24 48.37 27.89
C LEU A 239 17.77 49.80 27.94
N ASP A 240 18.65 50.08 28.89
CA ASP A 240 19.50 51.27 28.90
C ASP A 240 20.56 51.20 27.79
N LEU A 241 20.31 51.95 26.71
CA LEU A 241 21.31 52.29 25.70
C LEU A 241 22.32 53.29 26.29
N ARG A 242 23.42 52.76 26.84
CA ARG A 242 24.60 53.56 27.16
C ARG A 242 25.64 53.47 26.04
N SER A 243 25.64 54.53 25.24
CA SER A 243 26.77 55.08 24.49
C SER A 243 28.11 54.90 25.22
N ASN A 244 29.11 54.40 24.50
CA ASN A 244 30.50 54.83 24.63
C ASN A 244 31.18 54.70 23.27
N GLY A 245 31.50 55.85 22.68
CA GLY A 245 32.50 55.96 21.63
C GLY A 245 33.90 56.12 22.24
N LEU A 246 34.84 55.37 21.68
CA LEU A 246 36.21 55.77 21.30
C LEU A 246 36.87 54.60 20.58
#